data_AF-A0A7N8XB47-F1
#
_entry.id   AF-A0A7N8XB47-F1
#
_cell.length_a   1.000
_cell.length_b   1.000
_cell.length_c   1.000
_cell.angle_alpha   90.00
_cell.angle_beta   90.00
_cell.angle_gamma   90.00
#
_symmetry.space_group_name_H-M   'P 1'
#
loop_
_entity.id
_entity.type
_entity.pdbx_description
1 polymer ?
#
loop_
_entity_poly.entity_id
_entity_poly.type
_entity_poly.pdbx_seq_one_letter_code
_entity_poly.pdbx_strand_id
1 'polypeptide(L)'
;MADVGDDETRSTLPSASRNGPVVVSSAGTASHNAATVMSGPRIVRIVKSESGYGFNVRGQVSEGGQLRSINGELYAPLQHVSAVLPGGAADRAGIAKGDRILEVNGVSVEGATHKQVVDLIRAGEKELVLAVLSVPPQEADGLEGEDVQPNYDYSDKQAVPISIPTYKHVEQHSERFVVYNVYMSGRQLCSKRYREFAILHQNLKREFSNFNFPKLPGKWPFSLSEQQLDARRRGLEEYLERVCSVRVIGESDIMQEFLSESDENYNGVTDVELRIALPDKTTISVRVRKNSTTDQVYQALVMKVGMDSIMASYFALFEVINHSFVRKLAPNEFPHKLYVQNYTSAVPGTCLALRKWLFSLQEEELLRDNPLALHYCFHQALDDVKKGFIKTEDKSYQLQKLAEQRKMATNQVIAFEWGEMQRWDTDEEGMAFCFEYARGEKKPRWVKIFTPYFNYMHECFERVFCELKWRKQVRATPFLFHSGTLRTKCQV
;
A
#
# COMPACT_ATOMS: atom_id res chain seq x y z
N MET A 1 32.03 -58.59 -34.28
CA MET A 1 31.62 -59.11 -32.96
C MET A 1 30.49 -58.20 -32.50
N ALA A 2 29.27 -58.37 -32.98
CA ALA A 2 28.33 -59.51 -32.81
C ALA A 2 27.26 -59.05 -31.79
N ASP A 3 26.01 -58.86 -32.20
CA ASP A 3 24.92 -59.89 -32.32
C ASP A 3 24.41 -60.30 -30.92
N VAL A 4 23.12 -60.41 -30.55
CA VAL A 4 21.77 -60.42 -31.19
C VAL A 4 20.79 -59.88 -30.10
N GLY A 5 19.59 -59.33 -30.31
CA GLY A 5 18.82 -58.95 -31.52
C GLY A 5 17.34 -58.66 -31.17
N ASP A 6 16.62 -58.10 -32.14
CA ASP A 6 15.28 -58.45 -32.72
C ASP A 6 14.26 -59.27 -31.88
N ASP A 7 12.94 -59.17 -32.04
CA ASP A 7 12.10 -58.82 -33.22
C ASP A 7 10.74 -58.22 -32.72
N GLU A 8 10.16 -57.16 -33.30
CA GLU A 8 8.98 -57.13 -34.23
C GLU A 8 7.80 -58.12 -33.93
N THR A 9 6.53 -57.98 -34.31
CA THR A 9 5.74 -57.29 -35.39
C THR A 9 4.29 -57.04 -34.87
N ARG A 10 3.36 -56.25 -35.46
CA ARG A 10 3.35 -55.05 -36.35
C ARG A 10 1.97 -54.33 -36.27
N SER A 11 1.84 -53.21 -36.97
CA SER A 11 0.71 -52.29 -37.24
C SER A 11 -0.68 -52.85 -37.66
N THR A 12 -1.76 -52.07 -37.44
CA THR A 12 -2.57 -51.41 -38.52
C THR A 12 -3.70 -50.48 -38.02
N LEU A 13 -3.98 -49.41 -38.79
CA LEU A 13 -5.20 -48.55 -38.80
C LEU A 13 -6.00 -48.88 -40.10
N PRO A 14 -7.17 -48.28 -40.47
CA PRO A 14 -7.98 -47.21 -39.83
C PRO A 14 -9.55 -47.39 -39.88
N SER A 15 -10.26 -46.38 -39.36
CA SER A 15 -11.51 -45.77 -39.92
C SER A 15 -12.94 -46.28 -39.60
N ALA A 16 -13.84 -45.27 -39.59
CA ALA A 16 -15.26 -45.25 -40.02
C ALA A 16 -16.41 -45.53 -39.01
N SER A 17 -17.28 -44.51 -38.94
CA SER A 17 -18.55 -44.38 -38.22
C SER A 17 -19.61 -45.44 -38.54
N ARG A 18 -20.54 -45.67 -37.60
CA ARG A 18 -21.94 -46.00 -37.95
C ARG A 18 -22.95 -45.65 -36.85
N ASN A 19 -24.00 -44.92 -37.22
CA ASN A 19 -25.21 -44.71 -36.40
C ASN A 19 -26.14 -45.94 -36.47
N GLY A 20 -26.91 -46.18 -35.40
CA GLY A 20 -28.01 -47.17 -35.36
C GLY A 20 -28.82 -47.05 -34.05
N PRO A 21 -30.18 -46.99 -34.07
CA PRO A 21 -30.96 -46.49 -32.93
C PRO A 21 -31.79 -47.57 -32.19
N VAL A 22 -32.05 -47.39 -30.88
CA VAL A 22 -33.17 -48.05 -30.17
C VAL A 22 -33.86 -47.11 -29.17
N VAL A 23 -35.02 -46.63 -29.61
CA VAL A 23 -36.29 -46.36 -28.91
C VAL A 23 -36.35 -46.41 -27.36
N VAL A 24 -36.62 -45.23 -26.80
CA VAL A 24 -37.64 -44.87 -25.77
C VAL A 24 -38.14 -45.95 -24.79
N SER A 25 -38.06 -45.64 -23.49
CA SER A 25 -39.05 -46.05 -22.49
C SER A 25 -39.28 -44.91 -21.49
N SER A 26 -40.51 -44.44 -21.39
CA SER A 26 -40.89 -43.23 -20.64
C SER A 26 -41.71 -43.54 -19.39
N ALA A 27 -41.26 -43.10 -18.21
CA ALA A 27 -42.11 -42.85 -17.04
C ALA A 27 -41.35 -42.03 -15.98
N GLY A 28 -42.04 -41.16 -15.23
CA GLY A 28 -41.51 -40.59 -13.99
C GLY A 28 -41.29 -39.06 -13.97
N THR A 29 -42.31 -38.28 -14.31
CA THR A 29 -42.28 -36.82 -14.10
C THR A 29 -42.22 -36.47 -12.61
N ALA A 30 -41.07 -36.01 -12.13
CA ALA A 30 -40.93 -35.36 -10.83
C ALA A 30 -40.48 -33.91 -11.05
N SER A 31 -41.42 -32.97 -10.93
CA SER A 31 -41.15 -31.54 -11.08
C SER A 31 -40.38 -31.03 -9.86
N HIS A 32 -39.05 -31.01 -9.95
CA HIS A 32 -38.23 -30.25 -9.02
C HIS A 32 -38.18 -28.79 -9.47
N ASN A 33 -38.81 -27.93 -8.68
CA ASN A 33 -38.79 -26.48 -8.86
C ASN A 33 -37.33 -26.00 -8.96
N ALA A 34 -36.97 -25.40 -10.09
CA ALA A 34 -35.75 -24.62 -10.18
C ALA A 34 -35.90 -23.42 -9.23
N ALA A 35 -35.16 -23.43 -8.12
CA ALA A 35 -35.08 -22.29 -7.23
C ALA A 35 -34.41 -21.14 -8.00
N THR A 36 -35.18 -20.10 -8.31
CA THR A 36 -34.71 -18.94 -9.05
C THR A 36 -33.61 -18.24 -8.26
N VAL A 37 -32.35 -18.44 -8.65
CA VAL A 37 -31.22 -17.70 -8.08
C VAL A 37 -31.44 -16.23 -8.43
N MET A 38 -31.59 -15.38 -7.41
CA MET A 38 -31.62 -13.93 -7.61
C MET A 38 -30.27 -13.49 -8.14
N SER A 39 -30.23 -13.11 -9.42
CA SER A 39 -29.02 -12.92 -10.23
C SER A 39 -28.27 -11.60 -9.95
N GLY A 40 -28.23 -11.13 -8.71
CA GLY A 40 -27.57 -9.88 -8.35
C GLY A 40 -27.06 -9.85 -6.90
N PRO A 41 -26.25 -8.85 -6.53
CA PRO A 41 -25.75 -8.69 -5.16
C PRO A 41 -26.90 -8.59 -4.16
N ARG A 42 -26.86 -9.40 -3.10
CA ARG A 42 -27.79 -9.30 -1.97
C ARG A 42 -27.10 -8.63 -0.78
N ILE A 43 -27.77 -7.65 -0.19
CA ILE A 43 -27.28 -6.95 1.01
C ILE A 43 -27.74 -7.74 2.24
N VAL A 44 -26.78 -8.12 3.08
CA VAL A 44 -26.99 -8.91 4.30
C VAL A 44 -26.47 -8.14 5.50
N ARG A 45 -27.29 -8.03 6.55
CA ARG A 45 -27.02 -7.28 7.78
C ARG A 45 -26.83 -8.23 8.95
N ILE A 46 -25.61 -8.34 9.46
CA ILE A 46 -25.22 -9.26 10.52
C ILE A 46 -24.96 -8.48 11.81
N VAL A 47 -25.75 -8.76 12.86
CA VAL A 47 -25.50 -8.22 14.20
C VAL A 47 -24.53 -9.14 14.93
N LYS A 48 -23.46 -8.57 15.48
CA LYS A 48 -22.40 -9.32 16.16
C LYS A 48 -22.93 -10.00 17.43
N SER A 49 -22.61 -11.28 17.59
CA SER A 49 -22.91 -12.05 18.80
C SER A 49 -21.68 -12.17 19.70
N GLU A 50 -21.83 -12.80 20.88
CA GLU A 50 -20.72 -13.06 21.81
C GLU A 50 -19.58 -13.89 21.17
N SER A 51 -19.91 -14.77 20.22
CA SER A 51 -18.96 -15.54 19.41
C SER A 51 -18.53 -14.84 18.10
N GLY A 52 -18.82 -13.53 17.98
CA GLY A 52 -18.56 -12.73 16.78
C GLY A 52 -19.66 -12.86 15.72
N TYR A 53 -19.28 -12.76 14.44
CA TYR A 53 -20.22 -12.83 13.32
C TYR A 53 -20.54 -14.26 12.86
N GLY A 54 -19.74 -15.27 13.23
CA GLY A 54 -20.05 -16.67 12.98
C GLY A 54 -19.86 -17.16 11.54
N PHE A 55 -18.88 -16.62 10.80
CA PHE A 55 -18.48 -17.12 9.48
C PHE A 55 -16.96 -16.96 9.25
N ASN A 56 -16.40 -17.73 8.34
CA ASN A 56 -14.98 -17.70 7.96
C ASN A 56 -14.80 -17.20 6.52
N VAL A 57 -13.86 -16.31 6.30
CA VAL A 57 -13.50 -15.76 4.97
C VAL A 57 -12.23 -16.43 4.44
N ARG A 58 -12.18 -16.70 3.13
CA ARG A 58 -10.98 -17.10 2.37
C ARG A 58 -10.94 -16.41 1.01
N GLY A 59 -9.78 -16.38 0.36
CA GLY A 59 -9.64 -15.80 -0.97
C GLY A 59 -8.18 -15.42 -1.24
N GLN A 60 -7.97 -14.42 -2.10
CA GLN A 60 -6.63 -14.06 -2.56
C GLN A 60 -5.85 -13.22 -1.53
N VAL A 61 -4.54 -13.45 -1.47
CA VAL A 61 -3.63 -12.74 -0.55
C VAL A 61 -3.03 -11.48 -1.18
N SER A 62 -2.76 -11.48 -2.48
CA SER A 62 -2.28 -10.32 -3.25
C SER A 62 -3.44 -9.47 -3.79
N GLU A 63 -3.19 -8.17 -3.99
CA GLU A 63 -4.15 -7.24 -4.60
C GLU A 63 -4.26 -7.45 -6.12
N GLY A 64 -5.44 -7.20 -6.70
CA GLY A 64 -5.71 -7.36 -8.13
C GLY A 64 -5.88 -8.83 -8.57
N GLY A 65 -5.38 -9.19 -9.74
CA GLY A 65 -5.45 -10.55 -10.31
C GLY A 65 -6.45 -10.69 -11.46
N GLN A 66 -6.55 -11.89 -12.04
CA GLN A 66 -7.33 -12.11 -13.26
C GLN A 66 -8.84 -12.10 -12.98
N LEU A 67 -9.59 -11.40 -13.84
CA LEU A 67 -11.05 -11.32 -13.77
C LEU A 67 -11.67 -12.72 -13.82
N ARG A 68 -12.65 -12.97 -12.93
CA ARG A 68 -13.41 -14.23 -12.89
C ARG A 68 -14.86 -13.94 -13.28
N SER A 69 -15.46 -14.85 -14.04
CA SER A 69 -16.91 -14.78 -14.27
C SER A 69 -17.63 -15.33 -13.04
N ILE A 70 -18.58 -14.56 -12.51
CA ILE A 70 -19.49 -14.95 -11.42
C ILE A 70 -20.89 -14.60 -11.91
N ASN A 71 -21.79 -15.59 -11.99
CA ASN A 71 -23.13 -15.43 -12.54
C ASN A 71 -23.20 -14.78 -13.95
N GLY A 72 -22.15 -14.92 -14.76
CA GLY A 72 -22.07 -14.41 -16.13
C GLY A 72 -21.44 -13.01 -16.27
N GLU A 73 -21.18 -12.30 -15.17
CA GLU A 73 -20.48 -11.01 -15.15
C GLU A 73 -19.02 -11.18 -14.72
N LEU A 74 -18.14 -10.28 -15.17
CA LEU A 74 -16.70 -10.33 -14.84
C LEU A 74 -16.39 -9.43 -13.65
N TYR A 75 -15.89 -10.02 -12.58
CA TYR A 75 -15.46 -9.34 -11.36
C TYR A 75 -13.95 -9.50 -11.16
N ALA A 76 -13.31 -8.54 -10.48
CA ALA A 76 -11.98 -8.78 -9.92
C ALA A 76 -12.03 -9.88 -8.84
N PRO A 77 -10.90 -10.53 -8.47
CA PRO A 77 -10.93 -11.60 -7.48
C PRO A 77 -11.59 -11.17 -6.15
N LEU A 78 -12.67 -11.87 -5.79
CA LEU A 78 -13.43 -11.65 -4.56
C LEU A 78 -13.01 -12.63 -3.46
N GLN A 79 -13.06 -12.16 -2.22
CA GLN A 79 -13.05 -13.02 -1.04
C GLN A 79 -14.39 -13.77 -0.93
N HIS A 80 -14.41 -14.92 -0.26
CA HIS A 80 -15.59 -15.76 -0.16
C HIS A 80 -15.79 -16.36 1.24
N VAL A 81 -17.04 -16.70 1.52
CA VAL A 81 -17.43 -17.38 2.75
C VAL A 81 -17.11 -18.86 2.64
N SER A 82 -16.11 -19.31 3.39
CA SER A 82 -15.62 -20.69 3.40
C SER A 82 -16.36 -21.60 4.38
N ALA A 83 -16.91 -21.03 5.46
CA ALA A 83 -17.75 -21.73 6.43
C ALA A 83 -18.70 -20.75 7.13
N VAL A 84 -19.86 -21.25 7.55
CA VAL A 84 -20.84 -20.51 8.36
C VAL A 84 -21.16 -21.39 9.58
N LEU A 85 -21.21 -20.79 10.77
CA LEU A 85 -21.58 -21.47 12.00
C LEU A 85 -23.10 -21.74 12.02
N PRO A 86 -23.56 -23.01 12.05
CA PRO A 86 -24.99 -23.31 12.08
C PRO A 86 -25.69 -22.69 13.29
N GLY A 87 -26.82 -22.03 13.07
CA GLY A 87 -27.55 -21.25 14.08
C GLY A 87 -26.83 -19.96 14.52
N GLY A 88 -25.68 -19.62 13.93
CA GLY A 88 -24.86 -18.45 14.26
C GLY A 88 -25.43 -17.13 13.74
N ALA A 89 -24.73 -16.01 13.98
CA ALA A 89 -25.21 -14.69 13.58
C ALA A 89 -25.31 -14.53 12.05
N ALA A 90 -24.28 -14.96 11.31
CA ALA A 90 -24.27 -14.94 9.84
C ALA A 90 -25.32 -15.88 9.21
N ASP A 91 -25.50 -17.07 9.76
CA ASP A 91 -26.52 -18.04 9.33
C ASP A 91 -27.94 -17.45 9.44
N ARG A 92 -28.27 -16.88 10.62
CA ARG A 92 -29.56 -16.20 10.85
C ARG A 92 -29.73 -14.94 9.99
N ALA A 93 -28.65 -14.34 9.50
CA ALA A 93 -28.69 -13.21 8.57
C ALA A 93 -28.85 -13.64 7.10
N GLY A 94 -28.72 -14.94 6.79
CA GLY A 94 -28.80 -15.47 5.43
C GLY A 94 -27.49 -15.40 4.64
N ILE A 95 -26.33 -15.40 5.32
CA ILE A 95 -25.05 -15.73 4.68
C ILE A 95 -24.96 -17.24 4.48
N ALA A 96 -24.50 -17.65 3.30
CA ALA A 96 -24.29 -19.04 2.91
C ALA A 96 -22.80 -19.31 2.63
N LYS A 97 -22.39 -20.58 2.77
CA LYS A 97 -21.10 -21.06 2.26
C LYS A 97 -21.05 -20.83 0.74
N GLY A 98 -19.91 -20.38 0.23
CA GLY A 98 -19.67 -20.08 -1.18
C GLY A 98 -19.93 -18.62 -1.58
N ASP A 99 -20.68 -17.85 -0.79
CA ASP A 99 -20.96 -16.44 -1.04
C ASP A 99 -19.68 -15.65 -1.35
N ARG A 100 -19.68 -14.87 -2.43
CA ARG A 100 -18.57 -13.97 -2.77
C ARG A 100 -18.87 -12.59 -2.20
N ILE A 101 -17.96 -12.06 -1.39
CA ILE A 101 -18.11 -10.75 -0.75
C ILE A 101 -17.73 -9.69 -1.77
N LEU A 102 -18.70 -8.88 -2.20
CA LEU A 102 -18.53 -7.78 -3.14
C LEU A 102 -18.25 -6.46 -2.41
N GLU A 103 -18.95 -6.22 -1.30
CA GLU A 103 -18.77 -5.03 -0.46
C GLU A 103 -18.80 -5.36 1.03
N VAL A 104 -18.07 -4.57 1.82
CA VAL A 104 -18.09 -4.58 3.30
C VAL A 104 -18.42 -3.17 3.79
N ASN A 105 -19.53 -3.01 4.50
CA ASN A 105 -20.04 -1.74 5.02
C ASN A 105 -20.11 -0.62 3.95
N GLY A 106 -20.49 -0.98 2.71
CA GLY A 106 -20.57 -0.06 1.56
C GLY A 106 -19.23 0.20 0.84
N VAL A 107 -18.13 -0.41 1.29
CA VAL A 107 -16.83 -0.35 0.61
C VAL A 107 -16.69 -1.58 -0.30
N SER A 108 -16.57 -1.37 -1.62
CA SER A 108 -16.25 -2.47 -2.55
C SER A 108 -14.90 -3.11 -2.22
N VAL A 109 -14.85 -4.44 -2.28
CA VAL A 109 -13.67 -5.25 -2.01
C VAL A 109 -13.19 -6.02 -3.25
N GLU A 110 -13.56 -5.53 -4.44
CA GLU A 110 -13.11 -6.08 -5.72
C GLU A 110 -11.58 -6.05 -5.87
N GLY A 111 -10.96 -7.24 -5.96
CA GLY A 111 -9.51 -7.38 -6.05
C GLY A 111 -8.76 -7.09 -4.74
N ALA A 112 -9.48 -6.86 -3.63
CA ALA A 112 -8.88 -6.58 -2.33
C ALA A 112 -8.25 -7.84 -1.71
N THR A 113 -7.13 -7.63 -1.01
CA THR A 113 -6.43 -8.66 -0.24
C THR A 113 -7.31 -9.22 0.88
N HIS A 114 -7.06 -10.46 1.28
CA HIS A 114 -7.70 -11.08 2.43
C HIS A 114 -7.67 -10.18 3.68
N LYS A 115 -6.53 -9.54 3.93
CA LYS A 115 -6.31 -8.62 5.05
C LYS A 115 -7.21 -7.38 4.98
N GLN A 116 -7.24 -6.67 3.84
CA GLN A 116 -8.11 -5.49 3.67
C GLN A 116 -9.58 -5.83 3.95
N VAL A 117 -10.08 -6.97 3.46
CA VAL A 117 -11.46 -7.41 3.71
C VAL A 117 -11.70 -7.78 5.18
N VAL A 118 -10.75 -8.48 5.82
CA VAL A 118 -10.83 -8.82 7.24
C VAL A 118 -10.78 -7.58 8.14
N ASP A 119 -9.96 -6.60 7.80
CA ASP A 119 -9.84 -5.35 8.57
C ASP A 119 -11.12 -4.49 8.43
N LEU A 120 -11.72 -4.42 7.25
CA LEU A 120 -13.05 -3.80 7.05
C LEU A 120 -14.15 -4.52 7.84
N ILE A 121 -14.14 -5.86 7.87
CA ILE A 121 -15.07 -6.67 8.67
C ILE A 121 -14.89 -6.41 10.18
N ARG A 122 -13.65 -6.23 10.63
CA ARG A 122 -13.30 -5.98 12.04
C ARG A 122 -13.57 -4.54 12.50
N ALA A 123 -13.51 -3.57 11.59
CA ALA A 123 -13.89 -2.18 11.86
C ALA A 123 -15.38 -2.03 12.23
N GLY A 124 -16.22 -2.97 11.80
CA GLY A 124 -17.59 -3.13 12.32
C GLY A 124 -17.60 -3.49 13.81
N GLU A 125 -18.01 -2.55 14.68
CA GLU A 125 -18.05 -2.82 16.12
C GLU A 125 -19.15 -3.80 16.52
N LYS A 126 -20.41 -3.48 16.15
CA LYS A 126 -21.65 -4.17 16.57
C LYS A 126 -22.42 -4.80 15.41
N GLU A 127 -22.20 -4.29 14.21
CA GLU A 127 -22.97 -4.62 13.02
C GLU A 127 -22.03 -4.70 11.83
N LEU A 128 -22.37 -5.55 10.86
CA LEU A 128 -21.66 -5.74 9.62
C LEU A 128 -22.68 -5.83 8.49
N VAL A 129 -22.56 -4.96 7.50
CA VAL A 129 -23.35 -5.01 6.26
C VAL A 129 -22.45 -5.56 5.16
N LEU A 130 -22.88 -6.63 4.49
CA LEU A 130 -22.15 -7.21 3.36
C LEU A 130 -23.03 -7.16 2.11
N ALA A 131 -22.48 -6.73 0.98
CA ALA A 131 -23.06 -7.08 -0.31
C ALA A 131 -22.40 -8.39 -0.77
N VAL A 132 -23.19 -9.43 -1.00
CA VAL A 132 -22.68 -10.76 -1.40
C VAL A 132 -23.35 -11.27 -2.67
N LEU A 133 -22.57 -11.94 -3.52
CA LEU A 133 -23.07 -12.70 -4.66
C LEU A 133 -23.26 -14.16 -4.24
N SER A 134 -24.49 -14.66 -4.36
CA SER A 134 -24.77 -16.09 -4.25
C SER A 134 -24.10 -16.83 -5.42
N VAL A 135 -23.46 -17.96 -5.16
CA VAL A 135 -23.04 -18.91 -6.20
C VAL A 135 -23.89 -20.18 -6.11
N PRO A 136 -24.08 -20.93 -7.21
CA PRO A 136 -24.80 -22.21 -7.17
C PRO A 136 -24.13 -23.20 -6.21
N PRO A 137 -24.89 -24.13 -5.57
CA PRO A 137 -24.32 -25.12 -4.63
C PRO A 137 -23.17 -25.94 -5.22
N GLN A 138 -23.20 -26.22 -6.52
CA GLN A 138 -22.12 -26.91 -7.24
C GLN A 138 -20.78 -26.14 -7.22
N GLU A 139 -20.83 -24.80 -7.28
CA GLU A 139 -19.64 -23.94 -7.12
C GLU A 139 -19.27 -23.74 -5.65
N ALA A 140 -20.22 -23.84 -4.72
CA ALA A 140 -19.96 -23.75 -3.28
C ALA A 140 -19.33 -25.04 -2.72
N ASP A 141 -19.70 -26.20 -3.24
CA ASP A 141 -19.16 -27.51 -2.82
C ASP A 141 -17.87 -27.89 -3.57
N GLY A 142 -17.63 -27.35 -4.77
CA GLY A 142 -16.31 -27.37 -5.41
C GLY A 142 -15.19 -26.76 -4.56
N LEU A 143 -15.53 -25.97 -3.54
CA LEU A 143 -14.59 -25.37 -2.57
C LEU A 143 -14.13 -26.34 -1.46
N GLU A 144 -14.66 -27.58 -1.40
CA GLU A 144 -14.30 -28.59 -0.38
C GLU A 144 -13.41 -29.73 -0.90
N GLY A 145 -13.09 -29.78 -2.20
CA GLY A 145 -12.39 -30.92 -2.81
C GLY A 145 -11.13 -30.59 -3.61
N GLU A 146 -10.98 -29.36 -4.11
CA GLU A 146 -9.71 -28.94 -4.70
C GLU A 146 -8.84 -28.28 -3.63
N ASP A 147 -7.67 -28.88 -3.37
CA ASP A 147 -6.49 -28.16 -2.90
C ASP A 147 -6.09 -27.15 -4.00
N VAL A 148 -6.87 -26.07 -4.12
CA VAL A 148 -6.41 -24.82 -4.74
C VAL A 148 -5.42 -24.20 -3.77
N GLN A 149 -4.27 -24.88 -3.59
CA GLN A 149 -3.02 -24.20 -3.25
C GLN A 149 -2.98 -22.97 -4.13
N PRO A 150 -2.89 -21.74 -3.57
CA PRO A 150 -2.89 -20.56 -4.40
C PRO A 150 -1.75 -20.72 -5.41
N ASN A 151 -2.09 -20.66 -6.70
CA ASN A 151 -1.11 -20.84 -7.76
C ASN A 151 -0.29 -19.56 -7.89
N TYR A 152 0.53 -19.33 -6.87
CA TYR A 152 1.43 -18.20 -6.74
C TYR A 152 2.47 -18.26 -7.86
N ASP A 153 2.59 -17.20 -8.65
CA ASP A 153 3.67 -17.09 -9.62
C ASP A 153 4.98 -16.76 -8.89
N TYR A 154 5.82 -17.79 -8.73
CA TYR A 154 7.17 -17.67 -8.16
C TYR A 154 8.24 -17.22 -9.17
N SER A 155 7.83 -16.91 -10.40
CA SER A 155 8.71 -16.45 -11.48
C SER A 155 9.05 -14.96 -11.36
N ASP A 156 8.16 -14.15 -10.77
CA ASP A 156 8.43 -12.73 -10.48
C ASP A 156 9.52 -12.62 -9.39
N LYS A 157 10.73 -12.27 -9.84
CA LYS A 157 11.93 -12.17 -9.03
C LYS A 157 12.55 -10.79 -9.10
N GLN A 158 12.80 -10.22 -7.94
CA GLN A 158 13.46 -8.94 -7.77
C GLN A 158 14.78 -9.10 -7.01
N ALA A 159 15.80 -8.32 -7.38
CA ALA A 159 17.00 -8.18 -6.57
C ALA A 159 16.66 -7.37 -5.30
N VAL A 160 16.67 -8.02 -4.14
CA VAL A 160 16.39 -7.39 -2.84
C VAL A 160 17.71 -7.18 -2.09
N PRO A 161 18.14 -5.94 -1.80
CA PRO A 161 19.42 -5.65 -1.16
C PRO A 161 19.35 -5.86 0.37
N ILE A 162 19.01 -7.07 0.78
CA ILE A 162 18.94 -7.50 2.18
C ILE A 162 20.31 -7.97 2.68
N SER A 163 20.62 -7.70 3.95
CA SER A 163 21.85 -8.15 4.59
C SER A 163 21.65 -8.35 6.09
N ILE A 164 22.56 -9.11 6.70
CA ILE A 164 22.67 -9.32 8.14
C ILE A 164 24.14 -9.08 8.52
N PRO A 165 24.62 -7.82 8.52
CA PRO A 165 26.04 -7.52 8.68
C PRO A 165 26.57 -7.83 10.08
N THR A 166 25.70 -7.86 11.10
CA THR A 166 26.10 -8.03 12.50
C THR A 166 25.11 -8.88 13.30
N TYR A 167 25.62 -9.47 14.38
CA TYR A 167 24.82 -10.01 15.48
C TYR A 167 25.28 -9.38 16.80
N LYS A 168 24.44 -9.46 17.83
CA LYS A 168 24.76 -9.00 19.19
C LYS A 168 24.19 -9.95 20.23
N HIS A 169 24.87 -10.06 21.38
CA HIS A 169 24.28 -10.68 22.56
C HIS A 169 23.29 -9.71 23.19
N VAL A 170 22.12 -10.22 23.55
CA VAL A 170 21.08 -9.52 24.30
C VAL A 170 20.79 -10.34 25.54
N GLU A 171 20.56 -9.65 26.65
CA GLU A 171 20.10 -10.23 27.90
C GLU A 171 18.70 -9.68 28.19
N GLN A 172 17.71 -10.57 28.31
CA GLN A 172 16.31 -10.20 28.50
C GLN A 172 15.65 -11.26 29.39
N HIS A 173 14.94 -10.84 30.44
CA HIS A 173 14.35 -11.74 31.44
C HIS A 173 15.33 -12.80 31.99
N SER A 174 16.59 -12.40 32.20
CA SER A 174 17.70 -13.28 32.63
C SER A 174 18.09 -14.41 31.67
N GLU A 175 17.55 -14.45 30.44
CA GLU A 175 18.11 -15.23 29.33
C GLU A 175 19.13 -14.40 28.54
N ARG A 176 20.34 -14.94 28.32
CA ARG A 176 21.30 -14.39 27.34
C ARG A 176 21.19 -15.14 26.02
N PHE A 177 20.86 -14.44 24.95
CA PHE A 177 20.76 -14.99 23.59
C PHE A 177 21.39 -14.08 22.54
N VAL A 178 21.54 -14.59 21.31
CA VAL A 178 22.06 -13.83 20.18
C VAL A 178 20.90 -13.41 19.28
N VAL A 179 20.88 -12.12 18.92
CA VAL A 179 20.01 -11.58 17.86
C VAL A 179 20.83 -11.18 16.65
N TYR A 180 20.25 -11.36 15.48
CA TYR A 180 20.80 -11.01 14.18
C TYR A 180 20.11 -9.73 13.72
N ASN A 181 20.91 -8.73 13.34
CA ASN A 181 20.40 -7.43 12.93
C ASN A 181 20.17 -7.48 11.41
N VAL A 182 18.91 -7.49 10.97
CA VAL A 182 18.53 -7.56 9.56
C VAL A 182 18.45 -6.15 8.98
N TYR A 183 19.07 -5.93 7.84
CA TYR A 183 19.09 -4.67 7.10
C TYR A 183 18.55 -4.86 5.69
N MET A 184 17.92 -3.83 5.12
CA MET A 184 17.60 -3.79 3.69
C MET A 184 17.92 -2.42 3.11
N SER A 185 18.58 -2.38 1.95
CA SER A 185 19.10 -1.14 1.33
C SER A 185 20.01 -0.33 2.27
N GLY A 186 20.64 -0.97 3.27
CA GLY A 186 21.41 -0.31 4.34
C GLY A 186 20.59 0.27 5.50
N ARG A 187 19.28 -0.02 5.60
CA ARG A 187 18.39 0.35 6.71
C ARG A 187 18.23 -0.84 7.64
N GLN A 188 18.39 -0.69 8.96
CA GLN A 188 18.02 -1.79 9.86
C GLN A 188 16.49 -1.92 9.88
N LEU A 189 15.97 -3.12 9.62
CA LEU A 189 14.54 -3.44 9.67
C LEU A 189 14.16 -4.03 11.03
N CYS A 190 14.88 -5.07 11.48
CA CYS A 190 14.61 -5.71 12.76
C CYS A 190 15.86 -6.32 13.43
N SER A 191 15.73 -6.71 14.69
CA SER A 191 16.71 -7.54 15.42
C SER A 191 16.01 -8.81 15.90
N LYS A 192 16.37 -9.98 15.37
CA LYS A 192 15.63 -11.24 15.62
C LYS A 192 16.54 -12.35 16.12
N ARG A 193 16.11 -13.14 17.13
CA ARG A 193 16.83 -14.34 17.59
C ARG A 193 16.54 -15.50 16.63
N TYR A 194 17.47 -16.45 16.50
CA TYR A 194 17.34 -17.57 15.54
C TYR A 194 16.00 -18.35 15.62
N ARG A 195 15.37 -18.45 16.81
CA ARG A 195 14.06 -19.09 16.96
C ARG A 195 12.97 -18.41 16.11
N GLU A 196 13.03 -17.11 15.93
CA GLU A 196 12.05 -16.33 15.14
C GLU A 196 12.20 -16.61 13.65
N PHE A 197 13.44 -16.70 13.13
CA PHE A 197 13.70 -17.16 11.75
C PHE A 197 13.18 -18.59 11.51
N ALA A 198 13.29 -19.46 12.51
CA ALA A 198 12.74 -20.81 12.42
C ALA A 198 11.19 -20.82 12.44
N ILE A 199 10.54 -19.88 13.15
CA ILE A 199 9.08 -19.71 13.11
C ILE A 199 8.64 -19.16 11.76
N LEU A 200 9.30 -18.10 11.26
CA LEU A 200 9.12 -17.57 9.90
C LEU A 200 9.15 -18.67 8.85
N HIS A 201 10.21 -19.48 8.83
CA HIS A 201 10.36 -20.57 7.88
C HIS A 201 9.21 -21.58 7.92
N GLN A 202 8.71 -21.94 9.11
CA GLN A 202 7.58 -22.88 9.22
C GLN A 202 6.25 -22.25 8.79
N ASN A 203 6.03 -20.95 9.07
CA ASN A 203 4.84 -20.24 8.61
C ASN A 203 4.85 -20.08 7.08
N LEU A 204 5.97 -19.68 6.50
CA LEU A 204 6.14 -19.58 5.03
C LEU A 204 5.98 -20.95 4.34
N LYS A 205 6.50 -22.05 4.91
CA LYS A 205 6.29 -23.40 4.37
C LYS A 205 4.85 -23.89 4.48
N ARG A 206 4.05 -23.36 5.42
CA ARG A 206 2.63 -23.69 5.54
C ARG A 206 1.82 -22.98 4.46
N GLU A 207 2.11 -21.70 4.25
CA GLU A 207 1.44 -20.84 3.25
C GLU A 207 1.83 -21.22 1.82
N PHE A 208 3.12 -21.16 1.50
CA PHE A 208 3.68 -21.42 0.18
C PHE A 208 4.12 -22.89 0.05
N SER A 209 3.21 -23.82 0.33
CA SER A 209 3.53 -25.24 0.50
C SER A 209 4.04 -25.95 -0.78
N ASN A 210 3.77 -25.38 -1.97
CA ASN A 210 4.33 -25.80 -3.26
C ASN A 210 5.68 -25.10 -3.62
N PHE A 211 6.18 -24.16 -2.80
CA PHE A 211 7.46 -23.50 -3.04
C PHE A 211 8.65 -24.29 -2.47
N ASN A 212 9.69 -24.45 -3.30
CA ASN A 212 10.94 -25.11 -2.89
C ASN A 212 11.84 -24.15 -2.10
N PHE A 213 11.56 -23.99 -0.81
CA PHE A 213 12.33 -23.13 0.09
C PHE A 213 13.82 -23.51 0.19
N PRO A 214 14.74 -22.53 0.24
CA PRO A 214 16.13 -22.77 0.56
C PRO A 214 16.28 -23.34 1.98
N LYS A 215 17.37 -24.09 2.22
CA LYS A 215 17.66 -24.68 3.52
C LYS A 215 17.97 -23.59 4.55
N LEU A 216 17.12 -23.45 5.56
CA LEU A 216 17.42 -22.63 6.73
C LEU A 216 18.58 -23.26 7.53
N PRO A 217 19.53 -22.48 8.08
CA PRO A 217 20.54 -23.00 9.00
C PRO A 217 19.92 -23.82 10.15
N GLY A 218 20.48 -25.00 10.41
CA GLY A 218 19.93 -25.94 11.39
C GLY A 218 20.04 -25.47 12.85
N LYS A 219 19.19 -26.04 13.72
CA LYS A 219 19.33 -25.89 15.18
C LYS A 219 20.59 -26.64 15.65
N TRP A 220 21.25 -26.12 16.68
CA TRP A 220 22.35 -26.81 17.35
C TRP A 220 22.01 -26.93 18.84
N PRO A 221 22.24 -28.08 19.49
CA PRO A 221 21.81 -28.31 20.88
C PRO A 221 22.70 -27.63 21.93
N PHE A 222 23.84 -27.05 21.53
CA PHE A 222 24.79 -26.40 22.40
C PHE A 222 24.98 -24.92 22.03
N SER A 223 25.58 -24.14 22.94
CA SER A 223 26.07 -22.78 22.64
C SER A 223 27.00 -22.80 21.44
N LEU A 224 26.76 -21.94 20.46
CA LEU A 224 27.63 -21.79 19.30
C LEU A 224 28.91 -21.02 19.64
N SER A 225 30.02 -21.39 18.99
CA SER A 225 31.21 -20.55 18.94
C SER A 225 31.01 -19.33 18.03
N GLU A 226 31.85 -18.29 18.16
CA GLU A 226 31.83 -17.10 17.28
C GLU A 226 31.87 -17.46 15.78
N GLN A 227 32.70 -18.44 15.40
CA GLN A 227 32.79 -18.93 14.02
C GLN A 227 31.48 -19.58 13.55
N GLN A 228 30.79 -20.32 14.43
CA GLN A 228 29.48 -20.91 14.13
C GLN A 228 28.37 -19.84 14.13
N LEU A 229 28.48 -18.79 14.95
CA LEU A 229 27.56 -17.65 14.95
C LEU A 229 27.64 -16.85 13.65
N ASP A 230 28.85 -16.57 13.13
CA ASP A 230 29.02 -15.94 11.82
C ASP A 230 28.60 -16.87 10.67
N ALA A 231 28.91 -18.17 10.73
CA ALA A 231 28.42 -19.12 9.73
C ALA A 231 26.88 -19.15 9.69
N ARG A 232 26.22 -19.11 10.86
CA ARG A 232 24.76 -18.97 10.96
C ARG A 232 24.27 -17.61 10.47
N ARG A 233 24.96 -16.50 10.78
CA ARG A 233 24.65 -15.14 10.28
C ARG A 233 24.59 -15.15 8.75
N ARG A 234 25.65 -15.64 8.08
CA ARG A 234 25.71 -15.76 6.61
C ARG A 234 24.62 -16.66 6.04
N GLY A 235 24.36 -17.82 6.67
CA GLY A 235 23.29 -18.70 6.21
C GLY A 235 21.87 -18.14 6.41
N LEU A 236 21.66 -17.24 7.39
CA LEU A 236 20.39 -16.51 7.55
C LEU A 236 20.25 -15.38 6.54
N GLU A 237 21.35 -14.70 6.21
CA GLU A 237 21.45 -13.67 5.16
C GLU A 237 21.12 -14.26 3.78
N GLU A 238 21.81 -15.33 3.38
CA GLU A 238 21.58 -16.08 2.13
C GLU A 238 20.15 -16.69 2.05
N TYR A 239 19.60 -17.11 3.20
CA TYR A 239 18.21 -17.59 3.28
C TYR A 239 17.22 -16.45 2.99
N LEU A 240 17.35 -15.30 3.66
CA LEU A 240 16.44 -14.17 3.47
C LEU A 240 16.61 -13.56 2.07
N GLU A 241 17.82 -13.46 1.53
CA GLU A 241 18.07 -12.99 0.16
C GLU A 241 17.29 -13.82 -0.86
N ARG A 242 17.41 -15.15 -0.81
CA ARG A 242 16.68 -16.04 -1.72
C ARG A 242 15.17 -15.99 -1.53
N VAL A 243 14.68 -15.95 -0.30
CA VAL A 243 13.23 -15.95 -0.02
C VAL A 243 12.59 -14.61 -0.39
N CYS A 244 13.18 -13.48 0.01
CA CYS A 244 12.68 -12.15 -0.33
C CYS A 244 12.84 -11.83 -1.83
N SER A 245 13.77 -12.47 -2.55
CA SER A 245 13.89 -12.29 -4.00
C SER A 245 12.66 -12.73 -4.79
N VAL A 246 11.83 -13.63 -4.24
CA VAL A 246 10.56 -14.05 -4.86
C VAL A 246 9.46 -13.14 -4.37
N ARG A 247 8.95 -12.28 -5.26
CA ARG A 247 8.19 -11.09 -4.87
C ARG A 247 6.96 -11.41 -4.02
N VAL A 248 6.15 -12.38 -4.44
CA VAL A 248 4.94 -12.82 -3.71
C VAL A 248 5.22 -13.35 -2.30
N ILE A 249 6.44 -13.84 -2.04
CA ILE A 249 6.86 -14.28 -0.70
C ILE A 249 7.46 -13.11 0.09
N GLY A 250 8.27 -12.27 -0.56
CA GLY A 250 8.86 -11.07 0.04
C GLY A 250 7.83 -10.04 0.49
N GLU A 251 6.77 -9.83 -0.30
CA GLU A 251 5.65 -8.91 -0.02
C GLU A 251 4.57 -9.53 0.89
N SER A 252 4.67 -10.82 1.25
CA SER A 252 3.67 -11.51 2.08
C SER A 252 3.60 -10.97 3.51
N ASP A 253 2.39 -10.92 4.10
CA ASP A 253 2.18 -10.49 5.50
C ASP A 253 3.11 -11.21 6.48
N ILE A 254 3.35 -12.51 6.29
CA ILE A 254 4.24 -13.33 7.13
C ILE A 254 5.69 -12.81 7.10
N MET A 255 6.17 -12.34 5.94
CA MET A 255 7.48 -11.73 5.81
C MET A 255 7.49 -10.30 6.35
N GLN A 256 6.46 -9.51 6.06
CA GLN A 256 6.32 -8.13 6.56
C GLN A 256 6.31 -8.08 8.08
N GLU A 257 5.54 -8.96 8.74
CA GLU A 257 5.48 -9.08 10.19
C GLU A 257 6.85 -9.44 10.79
N PHE A 258 7.59 -10.37 10.16
CA PHE A 258 8.92 -10.75 10.63
C PHE A 258 9.99 -9.66 10.44
N LEU A 259 9.94 -8.93 9.32
CA LEU A 259 10.84 -7.82 9.02
C LEU A 259 10.48 -6.56 9.83
N SER A 260 9.25 -6.43 10.30
CA SER A 260 8.85 -5.40 11.25
C SER A 260 9.44 -5.66 12.65
N GLU A 261 9.62 -4.58 13.41
CA GLU A 261 9.94 -4.71 14.83
C GLU A 261 8.66 -5.05 15.61
N SER A 262 8.64 -6.23 16.23
CA SER A 262 7.55 -6.66 17.12
C SER A 262 7.45 -5.71 18.33
N ASP A 263 6.32 -5.00 18.43
CA ASP A 263 6.09 -3.84 19.31
C ASP A 263 6.27 -4.11 20.83
N GLU A 264 6.28 -5.37 21.28
CA GLU A 264 6.08 -5.71 22.71
C GLU A 264 7.25 -5.40 23.66
N ASN A 265 8.46 -5.10 23.16
CA ASN A 265 9.65 -5.08 24.04
C ASN A 265 10.56 -3.83 23.99
N TYR A 266 10.21 -2.79 23.23
CA TYR A 266 11.01 -1.57 23.15
C TYR A 266 10.21 -0.31 23.53
N ASN A 267 10.36 0.09 24.81
CA ASN A 267 10.16 1.47 25.23
C ASN A 267 10.90 2.39 24.24
N GLY A 268 10.20 3.40 23.70
CA GLY A 268 10.68 4.26 22.61
C GLY A 268 11.86 5.18 22.97
N VAL A 269 13.03 4.59 23.18
CA VAL A 269 14.25 5.24 23.67
C VAL A 269 15.46 4.94 22.76
N THR A 270 15.38 3.93 21.88
CA THR A 270 16.43 3.66 20.90
C THR A 270 16.45 4.68 19.78
N ASP A 271 17.62 5.25 19.52
CA ASP A 271 17.89 6.05 18.34
C ASP A 271 17.94 5.19 17.06
N VAL A 272 17.49 5.76 15.95
CA VAL A 272 17.52 5.22 14.60
C VAL A 272 17.97 6.29 13.61
N GLU A 273 18.44 5.85 12.45
CA GLU A 273 18.94 6.73 11.40
C GLU A 273 17.98 6.74 10.19
N LEU A 274 17.26 7.85 10.04
CA LEU A 274 16.31 8.06 8.95
C LEU A 274 17.00 8.84 7.82
N ARG A 275 17.17 8.21 6.66
CA ARG A 275 17.55 8.88 5.41
C ARG A 275 16.35 9.60 4.80
N ILE A 276 16.53 10.87 4.48
CA ILE A 276 15.51 11.73 3.90
C ILE A 276 16.05 12.24 2.56
N ALA A 277 15.26 12.10 1.50
CA ALA A 277 15.59 12.62 0.18
C ALA A 277 15.43 14.15 0.18
N LEU A 278 16.42 14.84 -0.35
CA LEU A 278 16.42 16.29 -0.50
C LEU A 278 15.99 16.67 -1.92
N PRO A 279 15.50 17.91 -2.15
CA PRO A 279 15.03 18.37 -3.46
C PRO A 279 16.06 18.23 -4.59
N ASP A 280 17.36 18.34 -4.27
CA ASP A 280 18.49 18.18 -5.19
C ASP A 280 18.89 16.72 -5.48
N LYS A 281 18.05 15.76 -5.06
CA LYS A 281 18.24 14.30 -5.19
C LYS A 281 19.34 13.71 -4.31
N THR A 282 20.01 14.50 -3.48
CA THR A 282 20.86 13.95 -2.42
C THR A 282 20.00 13.33 -1.30
N THR A 283 20.61 12.53 -0.43
CA THR A 283 19.95 11.98 0.76
C THR A 283 20.72 12.35 2.01
N ILE A 284 20.04 12.83 3.04
CA ILE A 284 20.63 13.16 4.33
C ILE A 284 20.10 12.25 5.44
N SER A 285 20.99 11.80 6.32
CA SER A 285 20.63 11.02 7.51
C SER A 285 20.37 11.94 8.71
N VAL A 286 19.24 11.74 9.38
CA VAL A 286 18.97 12.29 10.72
C VAL A 286 18.89 11.17 11.75
N ARG A 287 19.51 11.38 12.93
CA ARG A 287 19.39 10.48 14.07
C ARG A 287 18.28 10.98 14.99
N VAL A 288 17.28 10.14 15.22
CA VAL A 288 16.05 10.43 15.98
C VAL A 288 15.61 9.19 16.76
N ARG A 289 14.68 9.33 17.72
CA ARG A 289 14.11 8.15 18.40
C ARG A 289 13.06 7.48 17.51
N LYS A 290 12.86 6.17 17.68
CA LYS A 290 11.83 5.41 16.92
C LYS A 290 10.41 5.95 17.07
N ASN A 291 10.09 6.50 18.23
CA ASN A 291 8.80 7.13 18.54
C ASN A 291 8.79 8.65 18.29
N SER A 292 9.80 9.20 17.63
CA SER A 292 9.79 10.62 17.27
C SER A 292 8.68 10.91 16.27
N THR A 293 7.92 11.97 16.54
CA THR A 293 6.84 12.45 15.66
C THR A 293 7.42 13.18 14.45
N THR A 294 6.60 13.40 13.41
CA THR A 294 6.97 14.19 12.22
C THR A 294 7.65 15.51 12.58
N ASP A 295 7.12 16.28 13.53
CA ASP A 295 7.71 17.56 13.95
C ASP A 295 9.12 17.39 14.54
N GLN A 296 9.35 16.35 15.35
CA GLN A 296 10.66 16.08 15.94
C GLN A 296 11.68 15.65 14.89
N VAL A 297 11.27 14.84 13.92
CA VAL A 297 12.12 14.44 12.79
C VAL A 297 12.40 15.63 11.87
N TYR A 298 11.41 16.50 11.63
CA TYR A 298 11.58 17.71 10.83
C TYR A 298 12.50 18.72 11.51
N GLN A 299 12.37 18.93 12.82
CA GLN A 299 13.28 19.80 13.57
C GLN A 299 14.72 19.29 13.55
N ALA A 300 14.92 17.96 13.68
CA ALA A 300 16.23 17.35 13.54
C ALA A 300 16.81 17.55 12.12
N LEU A 301 15.98 17.48 11.08
CA LEU A 301 16.37 17.74 9.70
C LEU A 301 16.74 19.22 9.47
N VAL A 302 15.90 20.15 9.90
CA VAL A 302 16.13 21.62 9.81
C VAL A 302 17.49 21.99 10.40
N MET A 303 17.80 21.50 11.61
CA MET A 303 19.10 21.72 12.25
C MET A 303 20.26 21.04 11.52
N LYS A 304 20.04 19.85 10.94
CA LYS A 304 21.07 19.06 10.24
C LYS A 304 21.42 19.62 8.85
N VAL A 305 20.44 20.20 8.17
CA VAL A 305 20.55 20.86 6.86
C VAL A 305 21.04 22.31 6.98
N GLY A 306 20.77 22.97 8.11
CA GLY A 306 21.09 24.39 8.33
C GLY A 306 20.05 25.34 7.74
N MET A 307 18.77 24.94 7.75
CA MET A 307 17.68 25.80 7.29
C MET A 307 17.38 26.87 8.35
N ASP A 308 17.22 28.12 7.93
CA ASP A 308 16.71 29.18 8.80
C ASP A 308 15.19 29.01 9.06
N SER A 309 14.64 29.78 10.01
CA SER A 309 13.23 29.69 10.40
C SER A 309 12.25 30.12 9.31
N ILE A 310 12.66 30.98 8.37
CA ILE A 310 11.83 31.43 7.26
C ILE A 310 11.72 30.28 6.26
N MET A 311 12.86 29.77 5.78
CA MET A 311 12.94 28.60 4.91
C MET A 311 12.22 27.40 5.52
N ALA A 312 12.43 27.09 6.80
CA ALA A 312 11.78 25.97 7.47
C ALA A 312 10.24 26.08 7.51
N SER A 313 9.66 27.27 7.39
CA SER A 313 8.20 27.45 7.34
C SER A 313 7.58 27.09 5.97
N TYR A 314 8.38 27.07 4.90
CA TYR A 314 7.96 26.82 3.52
C TYR A 314 8.34 25.44 2.97
N PHE A 315 8.80 24.54 3.84
CA PHE A 315 9.12 23.15 3.53
C PHE A 315 8.43 22.21 4.52
N ALA A 316 8.27 20.94 4.16
CA ALA A 316 7.73 19.91 5.04
C ALA A 316 8.32 18.53 4.72
N LEU A 317 8.08 17.56 5.62
CA LEU A 317 8.31 16.14 5.37
C LEU A 317 7.14 15.51 4.63
N PHE A 318 7.48 14.64 3.69
CA PHE A 318 6.56 13.88 2.86
C PHE A 318 6.94 12.40 2.87
N GLU A 319 5.93 11.55 2.67
CA GLU A 319 6.11 10.16 2.27
C GLU A 319 5.93 10.01 0.76
N VAL A 320 6.79 9.21 0.14
CA VAL A 320 6.77 8.80 -1.27
C VAL A 320 6.26 7.36 -1.36
N ILE A 321 5.08 7.19 -1.97
CA ILE A 321 4.34 5.93 -2.10
C ILE A 321 4.30 5.52 -3.57
N ASN A 322 4.40 4.21 -3.86
CA ASN A 322 4.22 3.61 -5.20
C ASN A 322 4.94 4.37 -6.32
N HIS A 323 6.21 4.70 -6.04
CA HIS A 323 7.18 5.35 -6.91
C HIS A 323 6.86 6.78 -7.41
N SER A 324 5.64 7.28 -7.22
CA SER A 324 5.14 8.48 -7.91
C SER A 324 4.28 9.38 -7.04
N PHE A 325 3.55 8.83 -6.07
CA PHE A 325 2.68 9.59 -5.19
C PHE A 325 3.46 10.16 -4.01
N VAL A 326 3.09 11.36 -3.57
CA VAL A 326 3.79 12.10 -2.52
C VAL A 326 2.77 12.77 -1.61
N ARG A 327 2.69 12.37 -0.34
CA ARG A 327 1.79 12.96 0.66
C ARG A 327 2.58 13.67 1.75
N LYS A 328 2.07 14.79 2.25
CA LYS A 328 2.64 15.45 3.43
C LYS A 328 2.39 14.58 4.66
N LEU A 329 3.37 14.51 5.57
CA LEU A 329 3.19 13.86 6.86
C LEU A 329 2.49 14.79 7.84
N ALA A 330 1.51 14.26 8.58
CA ALA A 330 0.86 14.98 9.67
C ALA A 330 1.81 15.10 10.89
N PRO A 331 1.71 16.17 11.70
CA PRO A 331 2.62 16.44 12.83
C PRO A 331 2.76 15.29 13.84
N ASN A 332 1.69 14.51 14.02
CA ASN A 332 1.54 13.41 14.98
C ASN A 332 1.84 12.01 14.40
N GLU A 333 2.16 11.89 13.11
CA GLU A 333 2.64 10.62 12.53
C GLU A 333 4.05 10.27 13.06
N PHE A 334 4.45 9.00 12.90
CA PHE A 334 5.75 8.47 13.30
C PHE A 334 6.56 8.07 12.06
N PRO A 335 7.46 8.94 11.53
CA PRO A 335 8.17 8.68 10.28
C PRO A 335 8.98 7.38 10.28
N HIS A 336 9.44 6.88 11.44
CA HIS A 336 10.12 5.59 11.53
C HIS A 336 9.22 4.41 11.12
N LYS A 337 7.92 4.41 11.47
CA LYS A 337 7.00 3.31 11.10
C LYS A 337 6.85 3.23 9.58
N LEU A 338 6.63 4.38 8.95
CA LEU A 338 6.57 4.54 7.49
C LEU A 338 7.90 4.15 6.81
N TYR A 339 9.03 4.48 7.44
CA TYR A 339 10.38 4.19 6.95
C TYR A 339 10.72 2.71 6.91
N VAL A 340 10.22 1.91 7.86
CA VAL A 340 10.42 0.45 7.85
C VAL A 340 9.39 -0.28 6.99
N GLN A 341 8.16 0.24 6.88
CA GLN A 341 7.10 -0.36 6.06
C GLN A 341 7.36 -0.15 4.56
N ASN A 342 7.71 1.05 4.11
CA ASN A 342 7.85 1.40 2.70
C ASN A 342 9.31 1.28 2.19
N TYR A 343 9.93 0.11 2.42
CA TYR A 343 11.32 -0.15 2.01
C TYR A 343 11.51 -0.32 0.48
N THR A 344 10.43 -0.55 -0.28
CA THR A 344 10.38 -0.71 -1.75
C THR A 344 10.30 0.61 -2.54
N SER A 345 10.31 1.77 -1.87
CA SER A 345 10.07 3.09 -2.48
C SER A 345 10.99 3.48 -3.65
N ALA A 346 10.54 4.42 -4.50
CA ALA A 346 11.26 4.88 -5.70
C ALA A 346 12.63 5.49 -5.45
N VAL A 347 12.79 6.26 -4.38
CA VAL A 347 14.06 6.93 -4.15
C VAL A 347 15.01 5.87 -3.58
N PRO A 348 16.19 5.62 -4.18
CA PRO A 348 17.07 4.53 -3.75
C PRO A 348 17.38 4.56 -2.25
N GLY A 349 16.70 3.66 -1.52
CA GLY A 349 16.80 3.59 -0.07
C GLY A 349 16.14 4.74 0.70
N THR A 350 15.09 5.42 0.19
CA THR A 350 14.08 6.09 1.03
C THR A 350 12.68 6.35 0.48
N CYS A 351 11.70 6.30 1.39
CA CYS A 351 10.32 6.79 1.24
C CYS A 351 10.10 8.19 1.86
N LEU A 352 11.04 8.74 2.64
CA LEU A 352 10.89 10.06 3.25
C LEU A 352 11.56 11.14 2.37
N ALA A 353 10.87 12.24 2.11
CA ALA A 353 11.39 13.36 1.32
C ALA A 353 11.11 14.72 1.98
N LEU A 354 12.07 15.64 1.87
CA LEU A 354 11.89 17.07 2.10
C LEU A 354 11.39 17.71 0.80
N ARG A 355 10.29 18.45 0.85
CA ARG A 355 9.79 19.22 -0.31
C ARG A 355 9.27 20.59 0.09
N LYS A 356 9.33 21.52 -0.86
CA LYS A 356 8.71 22.84 -0.81
C LYS A 356 7.21 22.65 -0.59
N TRP A 357 6.72 23.22 0.50
CA TRP A 357 5.31 23.32 0.88
C TRP A 357 4.87 24.78 0.79
N LEU A 358 4.98 25.32 -0.43
CA LEU A 358 4.73 26.71 -0.74
C LEU A 358 4.14 26.86 -2.14
N PHE A 359 3.00 27.56 -2.22
CA PHE A 359 2.17 27.69 -3.43
C PHE A 359 2.05 29.13 -3.95
N SER A 360 2.42 30.13 -3.14
CA SER A 360 2.33 31.56 -3.46
C SER A 360 3.65 32.10 -4.00
N LEU A 361 3.63 32.65 -5.22
CA LEU A 361 4.80 33.31 -5.83
C LEU A 361 5.29 34.53 -5.05
N GLN A 362 4.42 35.19 -4.26
CA GLN A 362 4.81 36.35 -3.44
C GLN A 362 5.60 35.94 -2.19
N GLU A 363 5.22 34.83 -1.56
CA GLU A 363 5.94 34.30 -0.40
C GLU A 363 7.29 33.70 -0.84
N GLU A 364 7.39 33.22 -2.08
CA GLU A 364 8.66 32.78 -2.68
C GLU A 364 9.66 33.94 -2.88
N GLU A 365 9.21 35.20 -2.90
CA GLU A 365 10.13 36.35 -2.86
C GLU A 365 10.84 36.50 -1.50
N LEU A 366 10.26 36.01 -0.40
CA LEU A 366 10.91 36.00 0.92
C LEU A 366 12.07 34.98 0.99
N LEU A 367 12.09 34.03 0.05
CA LEU A 367 13.17 33.05 -0.11
C LEU A 367 14.26 33.52 -1.09
N ARG A 368 14.08 34.68 -1.76
CA ARG A 368 15.00 35.20 -2.79
C ARG A 368 16.43 35.34 -2.31
N ASP A 369 16.62 35.82 -1.08
CA ASP A 369 17.95 36.10 -0.53
C ASP A 369 18.53 34.91 0.23
N ASN A 370 17.79 33.79 0.34
CA ASN A 370 18.29 32.53 0.90
C ASN A 370 18.76 31.59 -0.24
N PRO A 371 20.08 31.39 -0.41
CA PRO A 371 20.62 30.60 -1.51
C PRO A 371 20.26 29.10 -1.42
N LEU A 372 20.07 28.56 -0.22
CA LEU A 372 19.70 27.16 -0.01
C LEU A 372 18.22 26.93 -0.36
N ALA A 373 17.35 27.88 -0.01
CA ALA A 373 15.94 27.87 -0.39
C ALA A 373 15.78 27.96 -1.91
N LEU A 374 16.51 28.87 -2.58
CA LEU A 374 16.54 28.95 -4.03
C LEU A 374 17.03 27.64 -4.68
N HIS A 375 18.14 27.07 -4.19
CA HIS A 375 18.69 25.81 -4.69
C HIS A 375 17.66 24.66 -4.61
N TYR A 376 16.96 24.52 -3.49
CA TYR A 376 15.92 23.51 -3.32
C TYR A 376 14.64 23.79 -4.13
N CYS A 377 14.18 25.03 -4.22
CA CYS A 377 13.02 25.39 -5.04
C CYS A 377 13.31 25.13 -6.53
N PHE A 378 14.52 25.46 -7.01
CA PHE A 378 14.95 25.18 -8.38
C PHE A 378 14.98 23.68 -8.70
N HIS A 379 15.60 22.88 -7.84
CA HIS A 379 15.71 21.43 -8.09
C HIS A 379 14.36 20.71 -8.00
N GLN A 380 13.47 21.12 -7.08
CA GLN A 380 12.11 20.60 -7.05
C GLN A 380 11.33 21.01 -8.31
N ALA A 381 11.38 22.27 -8.73
CA ALA A 381 10.72 22.70 -9.96
C ALA A 381 11.23 21.92 -11.19
N LEU A 382 12.53 21.61 -11.26
CA LEU A 382 13.11 20.79 -12.32
C LEU A 382 12.59 19.34 -12.28
N ASP A 383 12.42 18.75 -11.10
CA ASP A 383 11.85 17.40 -10.92
C ASP A 383 10.35 17.37 -11.27
N ASP A 384 9.59 18.38 -10.84
CA ASP A 384 8.16 18.52 -11.10
C ASP A 384 7.86 18.81 -12.59
N VAL A 385 8.75 19.52 -13.30
CA VAL A 385 8.72 19.61 -14.78
C VAL A 385 9.01 18.26 -15.42
N LYS A 386 10.03 17.52 -14.95
CA LYS A 386 10.40 16.20 -15.51
C LYS A 386 9.31 15.15 -15.30
N LYS A 387 8.55 15.23 -14.20
CA LYS A 387 7.39 14.38 -13.91
C LYS A 387 6.09 14.84 -14.60
N GLY A 388 6.12 15.97 -15.30
CA GLY A 388 4.95 16.53 -16.00
C GLY A 388 3.93 17.22 -15.08
N PHE A 389 4.24 17.42 -13.80
CA PHE A 389 3.40 18.15 -12.85
C PHE A 389 3.36 19.66 -13.18
N ILE A 390 4.48 20.22 -13.65
CA ILE A 390 4.55 21.59 -14.15
C ILE A 390 4.52 21.59 -15.68
N LYS A 391 3.43 22.08 -16.27
CA LYS A 391 3.35 22.36 -17.71
C LYS A 391 4.10 23.66 -18.01
N THR A 392 5.04 23.58 -18.96
CA THR A 392 5.98 24.68 -19.23
C THR A 392 5.71 25.42 -20.55
N GLU A 393 4.72 25.00 -21.33
CA GLU A 393 4.29 25.62 -22.61
C GLU A 393 5.50 26.03 -23.48
N ASP A 394 5.49 27.23 -24.06
CA ASP A 394 6.59 27.76 -24.88
C ASP A 394 7.86 28.06 -24.08
N LYS A 395 7.75 28.16 -22.74
CA LYS A 395 8.89 28.38 -21.82
C LYS A 395 9.59 27.08 -21.40
N SER A 396 9.10 25.92 -21.83
CA SER A 396 9.78 24.62 -21.72
C SER A 396 11.24 24.72 -22.18
N TYR A 397 11.46 25.38 -23.32
CA TYR A 397 12.78 25.64 -23.87
C TYR A 397 13.66 26.55 -22.99
N GLN A 398 13.09 27.48 -22.20
CA GLN A 398 13.87 28.37 -21.33
C GLN A 398 14.33 27.65 -20.06
N LEU A 399 13.42 26.92 -19.40
CA LEU A 399 13.73 26.08 -18.24
C LEU A 399 14.70 24.93 -18.61
N GLN A 400 14.49 24.27 -19.75
CA GLN A 400 15.43 23.26 -20.26
C GLN A 400 16.74 23.85 -20.79
N LYS A 401 16.83 25.14 -21.10
CA LYS A 401 18.10 25.79 -21.51
C LYS A 401 18.90 26.31 -20.31
N LEU A 402 18.25 26.56 -19.19
CA LEU A 402 18.86 26.75 -17.87
C LEU A 402 19.30 25.43 -17.22
N ALA A 403 18.80 24.29 -17.70
CA ALA A 403 19.15 22.93 -17.24
C ALA A 403 19.74 22.02 -18.35
N GLU A 404 20.15 22.63 -19.47
CA GLU A 404 20.70 22.08 -20.72
C GLU A 404 19.84 21.12 -21.60
N GLN A 405 19.57 21.61 -22.82
CA GLN A 405 19.24 20.96 -24.11
C GLN A 405 18.12 19.88 -24.28
N ARG A 406 17.15 20.24 -25.15
CA ARG A 406 16.40 19.41 -26.15
C ARG A 406 15.15 18.58 -25.73
N LYS A 407 13.96 19.17 -26.02
CA LYS A 407 12.71 18.62 -26.68
C LYS A 407 12.11 17.25 -26.25
N MET A 408 10.79 16.97 -26.30
CA MET A 408 9.52 17.75 -26.42
C MET A 408 8.32 16.75 -26.39
N ALA A 409 7.13 17.14 -25.91
CA ALA A 409 5.76 16.75 -26.39
C ALA A 409 4.66 17.01 -25.32
N THR A 410 3.41 17.22 -25.73
CA THR A 410 2.33 17.84 -24.91
C THR A 410 0.97 17.13 -25.02
N ASN A 411 0.15 17.25 -23.96
CA ASN A 411 -1.29 16.92 -23.93
C ASN A 411 -2.10 18.07 -23.25
N GLN A 412 -3.39 18.21 -23.57
CA GLN A 412 -4.26 19.33 -23.14
C GLN A 412 -4.51 19.40 -21.62
N VAL A 413 -4.94 20.56 -21.11
CA VAL A 413 -5.40 20.79 -19.72
C VAL A 413 -6.51 21.84 -19.70
N ILE A 414 -7.38 21.79 -18.68
CA ILE A 414 -8.41 22.78 -18.39
C ILE A 414 -7.97 23.58 -17.15
N ALA A 415 -8.01 24.90 -17.22
CA ALA A 415 -7.56 25.80 -16.15
C ALA A 415 -8.65 26.78 -15.70
N PHE A 416 -8.64 27.10 -14.41
CA PHE A 416 -9.61 27.97 -13.72
C PHE A 416 -8.88 29.02 -12.91
N GLU A 417 -9.42 30.24 -12.84
CA GLU A 417 -8.85 31.33 -12.06
C GLU A 417 -9.45 31.37 -10.65
N TRP A 418 -8.64 31.68 -9.62
CA TRP A 418 -9.12 31.72 -8.24
C TRP A 418 -10.21 32.77 -7.99
N GLY A 419 -10.24 33.85 -8.78
CA GLY A 419 -11.32 34.85 -8.76
C GLY A 419 -12.65 34.36 -9.33
N GLU A 420 -12.67 33.21 -10.02
CA GLU A 420 -13.90 32.60 -10.57
C GLU A 420 -14.59 31.69 -9.54
N MET A 421 -13.88 31.21 -8.51
CA MET A 421 -14.43 30.26 -7.52
C MET A 421 -15.40 30.97 -6.57
N GLN A 422 -16.60 30.41 -6.42
CA GLN A 422 -17.67 30.92 -5.56
C GLN A 422 -17.70 30.17 -4.22
N ARG A 423 -17.61 28.85 -4.28
CA ARG A 423 -17.74 27.90 -3.14
C ARG A 423 -17.26 26.52 -3.56
N TRP A 424 -16.86 25.72 -2.59
CA TRP A 424 -16.39 24.35 -2.75
C TRP A 424 -16.84 23.54 -1.55
N ASP A 425 -16.90 22.22 -1.72
CA ASP A 425 -17.34 21.27 -0.71
C ASP A 425 -16.79 19.87 -1.02
N THR A 426 -16.91 18.97 -0.05
CA THR A 426 -16.55 17.55 -0.21
C THR A 426 -17.80 16.68 -0.28
N ASP A 427 -17.79 15.73 -1.20
CA ASP A 427 -18.76 14.65 -1.27
C ASP A 427 -18.06 13.38 -0.77
N GLU A 428 -18.27 13.05 0.50
CA GLU A 428 -17.63 11.91 1.17
C GLU A 428 -18.16 10.57 0.61
N GLU A 429 -19.47 10.47 0.34
CA GLU A 429 -20.11 9.29 -0.24
C GLU A 429 -19.62 9.04 -1.69
N GLY A 430 -19.48 10.11 -2.47
CA GLY A 430 -19.00 10.07 -3.85
C GLY A 430 -17.48 10.11 -4.02
N MET A 431 -16.69 10.16 -2.93
CA MET A 431 -15.24 10.41 -2.95
C MET A 431 -14.83 11.52 -3.93
N ALA A 432 -15.45 12.69 -3.81
CA ALA A 432 -15.27 13.75 -4.79
C ALA A 432 -15.11 15.15 -4.19
N PHE A 433 -14.20 15.93 -4.76
CA PHE A 433 -14.10 17.35 -4.47
C PHE A 433 -14.97 18.14 -5.45
N CYS A 434 -15.87 18.96 -4.93
CA CYS A 434 -16.84 19.74 -5.70
C CYS A 434 -16.52 21.23 -5.59
N PHE A 435 -16.51 21.96 -6.70
CA PHE A 435 -16.42 23.42 -6.66
C PHE A 435 -17.32 24.09 -7.70
N GLU A 436 -17.89 25.23 -7.33
CA GLU A 436 -18.69 26.09 -8.20
C GLU A 436 -17.85 27.28 -8.68
N TYR A 437 -17.78 27.47 -9.99
CA TYR A 437 -17.07 28.60 -10.61
C TYR A 437 -17.97 29.42 -11.54
N ALA A 438 -17.68 30.71 -11.66
CA ALA A 438 -18.35 31.65 -12.56
C ALA A 438 -17.33 32.44 -13.39
N ARG A 439 -17.44 32.36 -14.72
CA ARG A 439 -16.56 33.05 -15.69
C ARG A 439 -17.32 34.16 -16.41
N GLY A 440 -17.07 35.41 -16.02
CA GLY A 440 -17.80 36.59 -16.52
C GLY A 440 -19.29 36.53 -16.14
N GLU A 441 -20.18 36.98 -17.04
CA GLU A 441 -21.63 36.98 -16.83
C GLU A 441 -22.31 35.60 -17.04
N LYS A 442 -21.54 34.53 -17.22
CA LYS A 442 -22.11 33.18 -17.39
C LYS A 442 -22.62 32.64 -16.05
N LYS A 443 -23.74 31.93 -16.09
CA LYS A 443 -24.28 31.20 -14.92
C LYS A 443 -23.18 30.34 -14.28
N PRO A 444 -23.06 30.32 -12.94
CA PRO A 444 -22.12 29.46 -12.25
C PRO A 444 -22.28 27.98 -12.64
N ARG A 445 -21.19 27.23 -12.62
CA ARG A 445 -21.15 25.80 -12.94
C ARG A 445 -20.40 25.03 -11.88
N TRP A 446 -20.93 23.86 -11.55
CA TRP A 446 -20.26 22.90 -10.69
C TRP A 446 -19.28 22.04 -11.51
N VAL A 447 -18.10 21.84 -10.94
CA VAL A 447 -17.12 20.85 -11.34
C VAL A 447 -17.02 19.84 -10.20
N LYS A 448 -17.11 18.55 -10.52
CA LYS A 448 -16.96 17.45 -9.57
C LYS A 448 -15.75 16.61 -9.98
N ILE A 449 -14.76 16.53 -9.11
CA ILE A 449 -13.53 15.78 -9.32
C ILE A 449 -13.57 14.55 -8.42
N PHE A 450 -13.86 13.38 -9.00
CA PHE A 450 -13.80 12.10 -8.31
C PHE A 450 -12.34 11.74 -8.04
N THR A 451 -11.96 11.64 -6.77
CA THR A 451 -10.58 11.41 -6.33
C THR A 451 -10.55 11.04 -4.85
N PRO A 452 -9.81 10.00 -4.41
CA PRO A 452 -9.70 9.67 -2.98
C PRO A 452 -8.99 10.77 -2.16
N TYR A 453 -8.41 11.78 -2.81
CA TYR A 453 -7.76 12.93 -2.19
C TYR A 453 -8.66 14.16 -2.08
N PHE A 454 -9.98 13.97 -2.10
CA PHE A 454 -10.97 15.05 -2.12
C PHE A 454 -10.84 16.00 -0.91
N ASN A 455 -10.62 15.45 0.29
CA ASN A 455 -10.36 16.23 1.51
C ASN A 455 -9.06 17.05 1.42
N TYR A 456 -8.02 16.52 0.78
CA TYR A 456 -6.77 17.25 0.55
C TYR A 456 -6.94 18.40 -0.46
N MET A 457 -7.77 18.21 -1.49
CA MET A 457 -8.13 19.30 -2.42
C MET A 457 -8.94 20.40 -1.71
N HIS A 458 -9.85 20.02 -0.81
CA HIS A 458 -10.58 20.95 0.04
C HIS A 458 -9.65 21.76 0.96
N GLU A 459 -8.71 21.12 1.66
CA GLU A 459 -7.69 21.81 2.47
C GLU A 459 -6.86 22.80 1.63
N CYS A 460 -6.52 22.43 0.39
CA CYS A 460 -5.82 23.32 -0.54
C CYS A 460 -6.65 24.55 -0.92
N PHE A 461 -7.95 24.39 -1.21
CA PHE A 461 -8.86 25.50 -1.51
C PHE A 461 -9.07 26.42 -0.29
N GLU A 462 -9.33 25.85 0.88
CA GLU A 462 -9.44 26.61 2.13
C GLU A 462 -8.16 27.41 2.43
N ARG A 463 -6.99 26.78 2.28
CA ARG A 463 -5.71 27.46 2.52
C ARG A 463 -5.51 28.63 1.57
N VAL A 464 -5.74 28.44 0.26
CA VAL A 464 -5.63 29.50 -0.75
C VAL A 464 -6.61 30.65 -0.46
N PHE A 465 -7.86 30.35 -0.10
CA PHE A 465 -8.84 31.38 0.20
C PHE A 465 -8.61 32.11 1.53
N CYS A 466 -8.03 31.44 2.53
CA CYS A 466 -7.56 32.07 3.75
C CYS A 466 -6.46 33.11 3.47
N GLU A 467 -5.46 32.75 2.66
CA GLU A 467 -4.41 33.68 2.20
C GLU A 467 -5.00 34.87 1.41
N LEU A 468 -5.96 34.63 0.51
CA LEU A 468 -6.64 35.69 -0.25
C LEU A 468 -7.50 36.63 0.64
N LYS A 469 -8.11 36.11 1.72
CA LYS A 469 -8.87 36.92 2.69
C LYS A 469 -7.95 37.84 3.50
N TRP A 470 -6.79 37.36 3.97
CA TRP A 470 -5.80 38.17 4.69
C TRP A 470 -5.33 39.38 3.86
N ARG A 471 -5.11 39.21 2.54
CA ARG A 471 -4.76 40.31 1.62
C ARG A 471 -5.78 41.46 1.61
N LYS A 472 -7.07 41.18 1.77
CA LYS A 472 -8.12 42.23 1.83
C LYS A 472 -8.08 43.04 3.12
N GLN A 473 -7.75 42.42 4.25
CA GLN A 473 -7.65 43.09 5.55
C GLN A 473 -6.39 43.96 5.65
N VAL A 474 -5.23 43.48 5.18
CA VAL A 474 -3.98 44.27 5.19
C VAL A 474 -4.09 45.53 4.31
N ARG A 475 -4.83 45.47 3.20
CA ARG A 475 -5.12 46.66 2.37
C ARG A 475 -6.07 47.68 3.02
N ALA A 476 -6.84 47.29 4.04
CA ALA A 476 -7.79 48.16 4.72
C ALA A 476 -7.19 48.92 5.91
N THR A 477 -6.12 48.40 6.53
CA THR A 477 -5.45 49.03 7.68
C THR A 477 -3.92 48.93 7.56
N PRO A 478 -3.25 49.96 6.98
CA PRO A 478 -1.80 49.91 6.73
C PRO A 478 -0.92 50.05 7.99
N PHE A 479 -1.48 50.53 9.10
CA PHE A 479 -0.74 50.83 10.34
C PHE A 479 -1.31 50.05 11.52
N LEU A 480 -0.67 48.92 11.87
CA LEU A 480 -0.52 48.38 13.25
C LEU A 480 0.13 46.97 13.24
N PHE A 481 1.39 46.87 12.81
CA PHE A 481 2.24 45.71 13.11
C PHE A 481 3.66 46.16 13.47
N HIS A 482 3.81 46.63 14.71
CA HIS A 482 5.11 46.83 15.36
C HIS A 482 5.06 46.32 16.81
N SER A 483 4.67 45.06 16.97
CA SER A 483 4.92 44.26 18.17
C SER A 483 4.93 42.78 17.79
N GLY A 484 5.99 42.07 18.18
CA GLY A 484 6.06 40.62 17.98
C GLY A 484 5.04 39.93 18.88
N THR A 485 4.08 39.22 18.30
CA THR A 485 3.20 38.32 19.03
C THR A 485 2.79 37.20 18.09
N LEU A 486 3.00 35.94 18.51
CA LEU A 486 2.55 34.77 17.74
C LEU A 486 1.05 34.88 17.46
N ARG A 487 0.66 34.76 16.19
CA ARG A 487 -0.75 34.58 15.79
C ARG A 487 -1.04 33.13 15.42
N THR A 488 -0.92 32.25 16.40
CA THR A 488 -1.68 31.01 16.43
C THR A 488 -3.16 31.35 16.62
N LYS A 489 -3.94 31.38 15.54
CA LYS A 489 -5.41 31.24 15.56
C LYS A 489 -5.99 31.10 14.15
N CYS A 490 -6.30 29.86 13.79
CA CYS A 490 -7.56 29.46 13.15
C CYS A 490 -7.85 28.03 13.60
N GLN A 491 -8.63 27.91 14.68
CA GLN A 491 -9.59 26.81 14.77
C GLN A 491 -10.83 27.28 14.00
N VAL A 492 -11.22 26.55 12.96
CA VAL A 492 -12.46 25.77 12.95
C VAL A 492 -12.10 24.45 12.27
#